data_AF-A0A3M2EC30-F1
#
_entry.id   AF-A0A3M2EC30-F1
#
_cell.length_a   1.000
_cell.length_b   1.000
_cell.length_c   1.000
_cell.angle_alpha   90.00
_cell.angle_beta   90.00
_cell.angle_gamma   90.00
#
_symmetry.space_group_name_H-M   'P 1'
#
loop_
_entity.id
_entity.type
_entity.pdbx_description
1 polymer ?
#
loop_
_entity_poly.entity_id
_entity_poly.type
_entity_poly.pdbx_seq_one_letter_code
_entity_poly.pdbx_strand_id
1 'polypeptide(L)'
;DELAAGASFEAAGLQPDAATEVRRGDFLEGAPPELVLKAFALKEQEIGIVDGPDGVYLVRVDAIRAPDPEDQETQTLAQQIRAGVTGSIKQDLFDSYAFAILAAEPPQIDQAAVNAVNAQLQ
;
A
#
# COMPACT_ATOMS: atom_id res chain seq x y z
N ASP A 1 19.44 -16.06 -17.89
CA ASP A 1 20.61 -15.27 -18.32
C ASP A 1 20.34 -14.42 -19.56
N GLU A 2 19.78 -14.95 -20.65
CA GLU A 2 19.53 -14.17 -21.88
C GLU A 2 18.52 -13.03 -21.68
N LEU A 3 17.42 -13.25 -20.96
CA LEU A 3 16.43 -12.20 -20.68
C LEU A 3 17.01 -11.06 -19.82
N ALA A 4 17.85 -11.39 -18.85
CA ALA A 4 18.53 -10.40 -18.01
C ALA A 4 19.56 -9.55 -18.79
N ALA A 5 20.04 -10.07 -19.93
CA ALA A 5 20.89 -9.35 -20.87
C ALA A 5 20.10 -8.47 -21.87
N GLY A 6 18.76 -8.40 -21.72
CA GLY A 6 17.88 -7.58 -22.56
C GLY A 6 17.28 -8.31 -23.77
N ALA A 7 17.44 -9.63 -23.87
CA ALA A 7 16.76 -10.40 -24.91
C ALA A 7 15.23 -10.39 -24.73
N SER A 8 14.49 -10.56 -25.83
CA SER A 8 13.04 -10.76 -25.76
C SER A 8 12.69 -12.19 -25.31
N PHE A 9 11.46 -12.40 -24.84
CA PHE A 9 10.99 -13.74 -24.48
C PHE A 9 11.02 -14.68 -25.68
N GLU A 10 10.65 -14.19 -26.86
CA GLU A 10 10.67 -14.94 -28.12
C GLU A 10 12.08 -15.34 -28.52
N ALA A 11 13.07 -14.46 -28.30
CA ALA A 11 14.47 -14.75 -28.54
C ALA A 11 15.01 -15.86 -27.62
N ALA A 12 14.45 -15.96 -26.40
CA ALA A 12 14.71 -17.05 -25.45
C ALA A 12 13.84 -18.30 -25.69
N GLY A 13 13.06 -18.35 -26.77
CA GLY A 13 12.17 -19.47 -27.11
C GLY A 13 10.90 -19.56 -26.26
N LEU A 14 10.53 -18.48 -25.57
CA LEU A 14 9.32 -18.38 -24.74
C LEU A 14 8.22 -17.61 -25.48
N GLN A 15 6.96 -17.91 -25.16
CA GLN A 15 5.79 -17.19 -25.67
C GLN A 15 5.19 -16.37 -24.52
N PRO A 16 5.39 -15.05 -24.48
CA PRO A 16 4.85 -14.21 -23.42
C PRO A 16 3.39 -13.84 -23.67
N ASP A 17 2.59 -13.79 -22.59
CA ASP A 17 1.29 -13.14 -22.61
C ASP A 17 1.45 -11.65 -22.28
N ALA A 18 1.11 -10.78 -23.24
CA ALA A 18 1.19 -9.34 -23.06
C ALA A 18 -0.03 -8.82 -22.30
N ALA A 19 0.21 -8.19 -21.15
CA ALA A 19 -0.81 -7.51 -20.38
C ALA A 19 -0.56 -5.99 -20.40
N THR A 20 -1.53 -5.23 -20.91
CA THR A 20 -1.46 -3.76 -21.01
C THR A 20 -2.43 -3.11 -20.03
N GLU A 21 -2.11 -1.88 -19.61
CA GLU A 21 -2.97 -1.08 -18.71
C GLU A 21 -3.27 -1.75 -17.36
N VAL A 22 -2.40 -2.66 -16.93
CA VAL A 22 -2.51 -3.38 -15.66
C VAL A 22 -2.32 -2.42 -14.49
N ARG A 23 -3.31 -2.39 -13.58
CA ARG A 23 -3.30 -1.66 -12.31
C ARG A 23 -2.85 -2.57 -11.17
N ARG A 24 -2.44 -1.97 -10.05
CA ARG A 24 -1.90 -2.71 -8.88
C ARG A 24 -2.89 -3.71 -8.27
N GLY A 25 -4.20 -3.49 -8.45
CA GLY A 25 -5.27 -4.35 -7.95
C GLY A 25 -5.84 -5.30 -9.00
N ASP A 26 -5.30 -5.32 -10.20
CA ASP A 26 -5.82 -6.17 -11.28
C ASP A 26 -5.41 -7.63 -11.08
N PHE A 27 -6.22 -8.51 -11.65
CA PHE A 27 -5.96 -9.94 -11.70
C PHE A 27 -5.60 -10.34 -13.13
N LEU A 28 -4.53 -11.10 -13.28
CA LEU A 28 -4.14 -11.69 -14.56
C LEU A 28 -4.63 -13.14 -14.60
N GLU A 29 -5.39 -13.49 -15.62
CA GLU A 29 -5.92 -14.84 -15.78
C GLU A 29 -4.78 -15.86 -15.87
N GLY A 30 -4.86 -16.95 -15.11
CA GLY A 30 -3.83 -18.00 -15.09
C GLY A 30 -2.55 -17.66 -14.33
N ALA A 31 -2.43 -16.45 -13.75
CA ALA A 31 -1.28 -16.03 -12.97
C ALA A 31 -1.61 -15.81 -11.48
N PRO A 32 -0.66 -16.08 -10.57
CA PRO A 32 -0.83 -15.81 -9.15
C PRO A 32 -0.95 -14.29 -8.88
N PRO A 33 -1.77 -13.85 -7.90
CA PRO A 33 -1.90 -12.43 -7.55
C PRO A 33 -0.56 -11.75 -7.22
N GLU A 34 0.39 -12.52 -6.69
CA GLU A 34 1.74 -12.07 -6.36
C GLU A 34 2.52 -11.61 -7.60
N LEU A 35 2.18 -12.05 -8.81
CA LEU A 35 2.84 -11.66 -10.05
C LEU A 35 2.67 -10.16 -10.34
N VAL A 36 1.45 -9.64 -10.16
CA VAL A 36 1.16 -8.20 -10.33
C VAL A 36 1.90 -7.40 -9.26
N LEU A 37 1.85 -7.83 -8.00
CA LEU A 37 2.59 -7.18 -6.91
C LEU A 37 4.10 -7.15 -7.18
N LYS A 38 4.66 -8.25 -7.69
CA LYS A 38 6.07 -8.33 -8.08
C LYS A 38 6.36 -7.34 -9.19
N ALA A 39 5.56 -7.30 -10.25
CA ALA A 39 5.75 -6.37 -11.37
C ALA A 39 5.80 -4.91 -10.92
N PHE A 40 4.93 -4.50 -9.98
CA PHE A 40 4.91 -3.14 -9.45
C PHE A 40 6.08 -2.79 -8.51
N ALA A 41 6.96 -3.74 -8.20
CA ALA A 41 8.20 -3.51 -7.45
C ALA A 41 9.44 -3.45 -8.37
N LEU A 42 9.27 -3.73 -9.67
CA LEU A 42 10.34 -3.75 -10.66
C LEU A 42 10.46 -2.40 -11.37
N LYS A 43 11.64 -2.15 -11.93
CA LYS A 43 11.88 -1.05 -12.89
C LYS A 43 11.52 -1.49 -14.30
N GLU A 44 11.42 -0.52 -15.21
CA GLU A 44 11.33 -0.82 -16.65
C GLU A 44 12.50 -1.71 -17.09
N GLN A 45 12.18 -2.70 -17.92
CA GLN A 45 13.04 -3.76 -18.42
C GLN A 45 13.59 -4.73 -17.36
N GLU A 46 13.25 -4.55 -16.09
CA GLU A 46 13.63 -5.48 -15.03
C GLU A 46 12.71 -6.72 -15.04
N ILE A 47 13.29 -7.86 -14.70
CA ILE A 47 12.60 -9.16 -14.68
C ILE A 47 12.38 -9.61 -13.25
N GLY A 48 11.16 -10.04 -12.97
CA GLY A 48 10.76 -10.69 -11.74
C GLY A 48 10.43 -12.15 -11.96
N ILE A 49 10.62 -12.92 -10.90
CA ILE A 49 10.23 -14.32 -10.81
C ILE A 49 9.28 -14.45 -9.63
N VAL A 50 8.21 -15.21 -9.82
CA VAL A 50 7.26 -15.60 -8.79
C VAL A 50 6.98 -17.10 -8.91
N ASP A 51 7.08 -17.82 -7.80
CA ASP A 51 6.65 -19.21 -7.73
C ASP A 51 5.12 -19.25 -7.54
N GLY A 52 4.43 -20.05 -8.34
CA GLY A 52 3.00 -20.25 -8.26
C GLY A 52 2.61 -21.73 -8.24
N PRO A 53 1.30 -22.03 -8.09
CA PRO A 53 0.81 -23.40 -7.94
C PRO A 53 1.09 -24.27 -9.17
N ASP A 54 1.09 -23.67 -10.37
CA ASP A 54 1.25 -24.38 -11.64
C ASP A 54 2.67 -24.27 -12.23
N GLY A 55 3.60 -23.64 -11.50
CA GLY A 55 5.00 -23.50 -11.92
C GLY A 55 5.62 -22.14 -11.59
N VAL A 56 6.69 -21.82 -12.31
CA VAL A 56 7.42 -20.55 -12.15
C VAL A 56 6.91 -19.54 -13.16
N TYR A 57 6.55 -18.36 -12.68
CA TYR A 57 6.08 -17.25 -13.49
C TYR A 57 7.18 -16.20 -13.65
N LEU A 58 7.41 -15.80 -14.89
CA LEU A 58 8.34 -14.74 -15.26
C LEU A 58 7.56 -13.50 -15.67
N VAL A 59 7.98 -12.34 -15.19
CA VAL A 59 7.40 -11.06 -15.60
C VAL A 59 8.51 -10.09 -15.95
N ARG A 60 8.34 -9.32 -17.02
CA ARG A 60 9.17 -8.17 -17.36
C ARG A 60 8.27 -6.95 -17.49
N VAL A 61 8.70 -5.83 -16.93
CA VAL A 61 7.95 -4.57 -17.08
C VAL A 61 8.45 -3.83 -18.31
N ASP A 62 7.64 -3.76 -19.37
CA ASP A 62 8.05 -3.06 -20.58
C ASP A 62 7.94 -1.53 -20.46
N ALA A 63 6.95 -1.04 -19.69
CA ALA A 63 6.73 0.39 -19.46
C ALA A 63 5.97 0.64 -18.15
N ILE A 64 6.31 1.73 -17.46
CA ILE A 64 5.60 2.22 -16.26
C ILE A 64 4.88 3.53 -16.63
N ARG A 65 3.57 3.57 -16.41
CA ARG A 65 2.74 4.77 -16.69
C ARG A 65 2.23 5.36 -15.37
N ALA A 66 2.32 6.68 -15.26
CA ALA A 66 1.68 7.40 -14.16
C ALA A 66 0.15 7.30 -14.28
N PRO A 67 -0.60 7.31 -13.17
CA PRO A 67 -2.05 7.38 -13.21
C PRO A 67 -2.50 8.71 -13.85
N ASP A 68 -3.62 8.68 -14.57
CA ASP A 68 -4.21 9.87 -15.17
C ASP A 68 -4.82 10.77 -14.08
N PRO A 69 -4.32 12.00 -13.87
CA PRO A 69 -4.86 12.90 -12.85
C PRO A 69 -6.30 13.38 -13.14
N GLU A 70 -6.75 13.30 -14.39
CA GLU A 70 -8.09 13.69 -14.80
C GLU A 70 -9.11 12.54 -14.66
N ASP A 71 -8.64 11.32 -14.41
CA ASP A 71 -9.50 10.17 -14.16
C ASP A 71 -10.24 10.28 -12.81
N GLN A 72 -11.56 10.06 -12.86
CA GLN A 72 -12.44 10.26 -11.71
C GLN A 72 -12.12 9.30 -10.54
N GLU A 73 -11.74 8.06 -10.85
CA GLU A 73 -11.37 7.07 -9.84
C GLU A 73 -10.06 7.47 -9.15
N THR A 74 -9.07 7.91 -9.94
CA THR A 74 -7.79 8.44 -9.45
C THR A 74 -7.98 9.65 -8.53
N GLN A 75 -8.83 10.60 -8.91
CA GLN A 75 -9.15 11.75 -8.05
C GLN A 75 -9.84 11.33 -6.76
N THR A 76 -10.76 10.38 -6.83
CA THR A 76 -11.50 9.88 -5.66
C THR A 76 -10.55 9.20 -4.67
N LEU A 77 -9.66 8.32 -5.14
CA LEU A 77 -8.65 7.66 -4.31
C LEU A 77 -7.71 8.69 -3.67
N ALA A 78 -7.24 9.68 -4.44
CA ALA A 78 -6.36 10.74 -3.93
C ALA A 78 -7.04 11.56 -2.82
N GLN A 79 -8.33 11.87 -2.95
CA GLN A 79 -9.10 12.58 -1.92
C GLN A 79 -9.25 11.75 -0.65
N GLN A 80 -9.54 10.45 -0.76
CA GLN A 80 -9.65 9.55 0.39
C GLN A 80 -8.33 9.46 1.16
N ILE A 81 -7.20 9.31 0.47
CA ILE A 81 -5.88 9.31 1.09
C ILE A 81 -5.62 10.64 1.82
N ARG A 82 -5.88 11.77 1.17
CA ARG A 82 -5.70 13.10 1.80
C ARG A 82 -6.56 13.28 3.04
N ALA A 83 -7.82 12.84 2.99
CA ALA A 83 -8.72 12.91 4.13
C ALA A 83 -8.22 12.06 5.31
N GLY A 84 -7.75 10.84 5.04
CA GLY A 84 -7.15 9.97 6.04
C GLY A 84 -5.90 10.58 6.70
N VAL A 85 -4.96 11.07 5.89
CA VAL A 85 -3.74 11.73 6.40
C VAL A 85 -4.08 12.98 7.22
N THR A 86 -5.02 13.79 6.74
CA THR A 86 -5.48 14.99 7.48
C THR A 86 -6.10 14.62 8.82
N GLY A 87 -6.87 13.54 8.88
CA GLY A 87 -7.44 13.02 10.12
C GLY A 87 -6.36 12.59 11.11
N SER A 88 -5.36 11.83 10.66
CA SER A 88 -4.23 11.40 11.49
C SER A 88 -3.48 12.58 12.08
N ILE A 89 -3.12 13.56 11.24
CA ILE A 89 -2.40 14.75 11.69
C ILE A 89 -3.19 15.54 12.73
N LYS A 90 -4.53 15.63 12.59
CA LYS A 90 -5.38 16.30 13.57
C LYS A 90 -5.37 15.59 14.92
N GLN A 91 -5.44 14.26 14.91
CA GLN A 91 -5.39 13.46 16.13
C GLN A 91 -4.02 13.59 16.81
N ASP A 92 -2.93 13.46 16.06
CA ASP A 92 -1.57 13.58 16.57
C ASP A 92 -1.34 14.97 17.21
N LEU A 93 -1.84 16.03 16.57
CA LEU A 93 -1.75 17.38 17.10
C LEU A 93 -2.57 17.55 18.39
N PHE A 94 -3.78 17.01 18.43
CA PHE A 94 -4.63 17.05 19.62
C PHE A 94 -3.97 16.33 20.80
N ASP A 95 -3.47 15.11 20.58
CA ASP A 95 -2.83 14.29 21.61
C ASP A 95 -1.56 14.96 22.14
N SER A 96 -0.73 15.50 21.24
CA SER A 96 0.45 16.26 21.63
C SER A 96 0.11 17.51 22.44
N TYR A 97 -0.95 18.23 22.08
CA TYR A 97 -1.39 19.43 22.79
C TYR A 97 -1.98 19.09 24.16
N ALA A 98 -2.83 18.07 24.25
CA ALA A 98 -3.41 17.59 25.50
C ALA A 98 -2.31 17.11 26.47
N PHE A 99 -1.32 16.37 25.96
CA PHE A 99 -0.15 15.97 26.75
C PHE A 99 0.64 17.18 27.27
N ALA A 100 0.86 18.19 26.42
CA ALA A 100 1.57 19.40 26.83
C ALA A 100 0.82 20.18 27.93
N ILE A 101 -0.51 20.27 27.87
CA ILE A 101 -1.33 20.88 28.94
C ILE A 101 -1.19 20.08 30.23
N LEU A 102 -1.38 18.77 30.19
CA LEU A 102 -1.30 17.91 31.38
C LEU A 102 0.08 17.94 32.04
N ALA A 103 1.14 18.11 31.25
CA ALA A 103 2.49 18.27 31.77
C ALA A 103 2.72 19.64 32.42
N ALA A 104 2.13 20.70 31.87
CA ALA A 104 2.25 22.07 32.39
C ALA A 104 1.40 22.29 33.65
N GLU A 105 0.19 21.74 33.67
CA GLU A 105 -0.76 21.81 34.79
C GLU A 105 -1.29 20.41 35.10
N PRO A 106 -0.56 19.63 35.92
CA PRO A 106 -1.01 18.30 36.31
C PRO A 106 -2.35 18.40 37.05
N PRO A 107 -3.41 17.71 36.59
CA PRO A 107 -4.70 17.76 37.25
C PRO A 107 -4.59 17.12 38.65
N GLN A 108 -5.19 17.78 39.65
CA GLN A 108 -5.36 17.16 40.97
C GLN A 108 -6.53 16.17 40.91
N ILE A 109 -6.21 14.88 40.84
CA ILE A 109 -7.20 13.80 40.87
C ILE A 109 -7.63 13.60 42.33
N ASP A 110 -8.92 13.82 42.63
CA ASP A 110 -9.49 13.43 43.92
C ASP A 110 -9.69 11.91 43.96
N GLN A 111 -8.70 11.24 44.55
CA GLN A 111 -8.70 9.78 44.63
C GLN A 111 -9.86 9.24 45.47
N ALA A 112 -10.42 10.01 46.41
CA ALA A 112 -11.57 9.59 47.21
C ALA A 112 -12.84 9.51 46.36
N ALA A 113 -13.04 10.46 45.45
CA ALA A 113 -14.14 10.46 44.50
C ALA A 113 -14.04 9.29 43.49
N VAL A 114 -12.82 9.01 42.99
CA VAL A 114 -12.57 7.85 42.11
C VAL A 114 -12.91 6.53 42.79
N ASN A 115 -12.47 6.37 44.05
CA ASN A 115 -12.74 5.16 44.82
C ASN A 115 -14.24 4.99 45.13
N ALA A 116 -14.97 6.08 45.35
CA ALA A 116 -16.41 6.06 45.59
C ALA A 116 -17.21 5.63 44.35
N VAL A 117 -16.86 6.11 43.16
CA VAL A 117 -17.52 5.69 41.90
C VAL A 117 -17.22 4.21 41.61
N ASN A 118 -15.96 3.78 41.77
CA ASN A 118 -15.59 2.37 41.58
C ASN A 118 -16.32 1.43 42.54
N ALA A 119 -16.58 1.85 43.78
CA ALA A 119 -17.35 1.07 44.75
C ALA A 119 -18.86 1.01 44.42
N GLN A 120 -19.40 1.96 43.63
CA GLN A 120 -20.80 2.02 43.24
C GLN A 120 -21.09 1.24 41.94
N LEU A 121 -20.05 0.92 41.16
CA LEU A 121 -20.11 0.11 39.93
C LEU A 121 -19.92 -1.40 40.18
N GLN A 122 -19.62 -1.80 41.42
CA GLN A 122 -19.57 -3.20 41.90
C GLN A 122 -20.92 -3.61 42.49
#